data_AF-A0ABD2BX44-F1
#
_entry.id   AF-A0ABD2BX44-F1
#
_cell.length_a   1.000
_cell.length_b   1.000
_cell.length_c   1.000
_cell.angle_alpha   90.00
_cell.angle_beta   90.00
_cell.angle_gamma   90.00
#
_symmetry.space_group_name_H-M   'P 1'
#
loop_
_entity.id
_entity.type
_entity.pdbx_description
1 polymer ?
#
loop_
_entity_poly.entity_id
_entity_poly.type
_entity_poly.pdbx_seq_one_letter_code
_entity_poly.pdbx_strand_id
1 'polypeptide(L)'
;MKNLLSLSIQCIRQKLNAGYVRPSDICKASIDLTSLIKPLNAYITVTENVAKEQSKNADTRQEENCILGDLDGVPIAIKDNYCTKAVPTTCASFMLENFVPGYDATVYQCLKNAGAVLVGKTNLDQFAMGSGTIDSYYGPTINLWGSEILSKHYLYEDGTEINIQHSTNKDKWHIAGGSSGGSAVAVATHSCYAAIGSDTGGSTRNPASYCGLIGLKPTYGLVSRNGLIPLVNSMDVPGILTRYVEDAVLILNNIAGPDDTDSTTIKKDYEPFSIPEKIDISNLCVGIPKEYKVDGISKEIQNCWDEVALLMEEAGAKVIPVSLPHTDYSIVCYSVLNCCNVASNMARYDGIRYGYRADEENSATELYTKTRSAGFNDVVKGRILTGNFFLLQENYEQYYVKAMKLRRLISEDFDKVWDSNVDLLLTPTTLSDAPTYDEFVLLDNQRQCIIQDYCTQPANMAGIPAVNIPIKLSKKGLPLSLQLMAPPLQEKCLLTVAKWIEDCVRFPKIQLK
;
A
#
# COMPACT_ATOMS: atom_id res chain seq x y z
N MET A 1 -15.78 -18.07 -15.76
CA MET A 1 -14.43 -17.87 -15.17
C MET A 1 -14.20 -16.46 -14.65
N LYS A 2 -14.50 -15.38 -15.39
CA LYS A 2 -14.24 -14.00 -14.94
C LYS A 2 -14.90 -13.61 -13.61
N ASN A 3 -16.13 -14.09 -13.34
CA ASN A 3 -16.81 -13.88 -12.04
C ASN A 3 -16.13 -14.59 -10.85
N LEU A 4 -15.11 -15.43 -11.09
CA LEU A 4 -14.33 -16.04 -10.02
C LEU A 4 -13.27 -15.06 -9.47
N LEU A 5 -12.79 -14.14 -10.31
CA LEU A 5 -11.77 -13.15 -9.93
C LEU A 5 -12.30 -12.07 -8.98
N SER A 6 -13.62 -11.85 -8.94
CA SER A 6 -14.26 -10.92 -8.00
C SER A 6 -14.49 -11.50 -6.60
N LEU A 7 -14.37 -12.82 -6.43
CA LEU A 7 -14.53 -13.48 -5.13
C LEU A 7 -13.44 -13.04 -4.15
N SER A 8 -13.70 -13.23 -2.85
CA SER A 8 -12.66 -13.18 -1.80
C SER A 8 -11.72 -14.38 -1.91
N ILE A 9 -10.54 -14.29 -1.27
CA ILE A 9 -9.58 -15.40 -1.17
C ILE A 9 -10.25 -16.61 -0.52
N GLN A 10 -11.01 -16.41 0.55
CA GLN A 10 -11.72 -17.49 1.23
C GLN A 10 -12.71 -18.22 0.30
N CYS A 11 -13.50 -17.47 -0.48
CA CYS A 11 -14.46 -18.05 -1.42
C CYS A 11 -13.79 -18.80 -2.58
N ILE A 12 -12.70 -18.25 -3.15
CA ILE A 12 -11.99 -18.97 -4.22
C ILE A 12 -11.27 -20.21 -3.68
N ARG A 13 -10.65 -20.13 -2.51
CA ARG A 13 -10.03 -21.27 -1.83
C ARG A 13 -11.01 -22.42 -1.64
N GLN A 14 -12.23 -22.15 -1.18
CA GLN A 14 -13.26 -23.19 -1.03
C GLN A 14 -13.55 -23.89 -2.37
N LYS A 15 -13.60 -23.14 -3.48
CA LYS A 15 -13.82 -23.70 -4.82
C LYS A 15 -12.62 -24.49 -5.33
N LEU A 16 -11.40 -24.05 -5.04
CA LEU A 16 -10.16 -24.77 -5.34
C LEU A 16 -10.11 -26.07 -4.55
N ASN A 17 -10.33 -26.03 -3.23
CA ASN A 17 -10.28 -27.23 -2.38
C ASN A 17 -11.37 -28.26 -2.75
N ALA A 18 -12.53 -27.80 -3.21
CA ALA A 18 -13.60 -28.67 -3.68
C ALA A 18 -13.37 -29.23 -5.11
N GLY A 19 -12.30 -28.82 -5.80
CA GLY A 19 -12.01 -29.24 -7.18
C GLY A 19 -12.96 -28.66 -8.22
N TYR A 20 -13.76 -27.64 -7.88
CA TYR A 20 -14.68 -26.99 -8.82
C TYR A 20 -13.96 -26.11 -9.85
N VAL A 21 -12.74 -25.68 -9.53
CA VAL A 21 -11.90 -24.84 -10.38
C VAL A 21 -10.44 -25.27 -10.22
N ARG A 22 -9.64 -25.18 -11.28
CA ARG A 22 -8.19 -25.41 -11.22
C ARG A 22 -7.41 -24.11 -10.92
N PRO A 23 -6.37 -24.15 -10.08
CA PRO A 23 -5.42 -23.04 -9.94
C PRO A 23 -4.93 -22.46 -11.27
N SER A 24 -4.63 -23.29 -12.27
CA SER A 24 -4.20 -22.80 -13.59
C SER A 24 -5.27 -22.04 -14.38
N ASP A 25 -6.56 -22.38 -14.21
CA ASP A 25 -7.67 -21.64 -14.83
C ASP A 25 -7.78 -20.22 -14.25
N ILE A 26 -7.63 -20.11 -12.92
CA ILE A 26 -7.65 -18.82 -12.21
C ILE A 26 -6.42 -18.00 -12.58
N CYS A 27 -5.24 -18.61 -12.59
CA CYS A 27 -4.00 -17.96 -13.03
C CYS A 27 -4.12 -17.42 -14.46
N LYS A 28 -4.66 -18.23 -15.38
CA LYS A 28 -4.86 -17.80 -16.77
C LYS A 28 -5.79 -16.60 -16.85
N ALA A 29 -6.93 -16.64 -16.15
CA ALA A 29 -7.88 -15.52 -16.12
C ALA A 29 -7.23 -14.24 -15.57
N SER A 30 -6.42 -14.35 -14.51
CA SER A 30 -5.64 -13.24 -13.95
C SER A 30 -4.64 -12.66 -14.96
N ILE A 31 -3.84 -13.50 -15.62
CA ILE A 31 -2.87 -13.07 -16.64
C ILE A 31 -3.56 -12.43 -17.84
N ASP A 32 -4.63 -13.01 -18.36
CA ASP A 32 -5.41 -12.45 -19.47
C ASP A 32 -5.94 -11.04 -19.12
N LEU A 33 -6.36 -10.86 -17.85
CA LEU A 33 -6.84 -9.57 -17.38
C LEU A 33 -5.73 -8.51 -17.29
N THR A 34 -4.48 -8.88 -17.00
CA THR A 34 -3.35 -7.94 -17.03
C THR A 34 -3.19 -7.27 -18.40
N SER A 35 -3.50 -8.00 -19.48
CA SER A 35 -3.45 -7.45 -20.84
C SER A 35 -4.56 -6.43 -21.10
N LEU A 36 -5.78 -6.69 -20.60
CA LEU A 36 -6.92 -5.78 -20.73
C LEU A 36 -6.68 -4.47 -19.98
N ILE A 37 -6.11 -4.54 -18.77
CA ILE A 37 -5.88 -3.37 -17.92
C ILE A 37 -4.55 -2.67 -18.20
N LYS A 38 -3.79 -3.10 -19.21
CA LYS A 38 -2.51 -2.49 -19.61
C LYS A 38 -2.57 -0.96 -19.72
N PRO A 39 -3.65 -0.32 -20.22
CA PRO A 39 -3.78 1.13 -20.25
C PRO A 39 -3.75 1.80 -18.86
N LEU A 40 -4.06 1.08 -17.78
CA LEU A 40 -3.98 1.59 -16.41
C LEU A 40 -2.57 1.51 -15.81
N ASN A 41 -1.65 0.80 -16.48
CA ASN A 41 -0.24 0.70 -16.12
C ASN A 41 0.01 0.22 -14.66
N ALA A 42 -0.70 -0.83 -14.26
CA ALA A 42 -0.61 -1.40 -12.91
C ALA A 42 0.67 -2.24 -12.69
N TYR A 43 1.21 -2.85 -13.76
CA TYR A 43 2.35 -3.77 -13.71
C TYR A 43 3.55 -3.24 -14.49
N ILE A 44 4.74 -3.30 -13.90
CA ILE A 44 6.02 -3.10 -14.61
C ILE A 44 6.41 -4.40 -15.31
N THR A 45 6.28 -5.54 -14.61
CA THR A 45 6.63 -6.86 -15.14
C THR A 45 5.50 -7.83 -14.86
N VAL A 46 4.89 -8.40 -15.90
CA VAL A 46 3.97 -9.54 -15.77
C VAL A 46 4.79 -10.83 -15.82
N THR A 47 4.65 -11.70 -14.83
CA THR A 47 5.49 -12.90 -14.67
C THR A 47 4.79 -14.14 -15.22
N GLU A 48 4.31 -14.10 -16.46
CA GLU A 48 3.46 -15.14 -17.06
C GLU A 48 4.05 -16.56 -16.94
N ASN A 49 5.35 -16.72 -17.21
CA ASN A 49 5.99 -18.04 -17.13
C ASN A 49 6.06 -18.56 -15.69
N VAL A 50 6.42 -17.70 -14.73
CA VAL A 50 6.45 -18.04 -13.30
C VAL A 50 5.05 -18.38 -12.81
N ALA A 51 4.05 -17.57 -13.19
CA ALA A 51 2.66 -17.78 -12.82
C ALA A 51 2.13 -19.12 -13.34
N LYS A 52 2.41 -19.46 -14.60
CA LYS A 52 2.05 -20.74 -15.22
C LYS A 52 2.72 -21.93 -14.54
N GLU A 53 3.99 -21.82 -14.18
CA GLU A 53 4.70 -22.89 -13.48
C GLU A 53 4.12 -23.10 -12.07
N GLN A 54 3.98 -22.02 -11.30
CA GLN A 54 3.45 -22.08 -9.93
C GLN A 54 2.02 -22.62 -9.89
N SER A 55 1.16 -22.19 -10.82
CA SER A 55 -0.22 -22.67 -10.90
C SER A 55 -0.35 -24.13 -11.35
N LYS A 56 0.50 -24.62 -12.27
CA LYS A 56 0.56 -26.06 -12.60
C LYS A 56 1.02 -26.91 -11.42
N ASN A 57 1.99 -26.41 -10.65
CA ASN A 57 2.41 -27.09 -9.44
C ASN A 57 1.27 -27.12 -8.41
N ALA A 58 0.47 -26.05 -8.32
CA ALA A 58 -0.73 -26.01 -7.49
C ALA A 58 -1.84 -26.97 -8.00
N ASP A 59 -2.04 -27.11 -9.31
CA ASP A 59 -2.96 -28.12 -9.87
C ASP A 59 -2.55 -29.53 -9.43
N THR A 60 -1.25 -29.86 -9.51
CA THR A 60 -0.73 -31.17 -9.09
C THR A 60 -1.00 -31.39 -7.61
N ARG A 61 -0.73 -30.39 -6.76
CA ARG A 61 -1.03 -30.47 -5.31
C ARG A 61 -2.51 -30.62 -5.01
N GLN A 62 -3.37 -29.97 -5.79
CA GLN A 62 -4.82 -30.11 -5.69
C GLN A 62 -5.26 -31.54 -6.04
N GLU A 63 -4.73 -32.15 -7.11
CA GLU A 63 -5.05 -33.54 -7.50
C GLU A 63 -4.60 -34.57 -6.46
N GLU A 64 -3.42 -34.35 -5.89
CA GLU A 64 -2.81 -35.22 -4.89
C GLU A 64 -3.33 -34.97 -3.46
N ASN A 65 -4.21 -33.98 -3.26
CA ASN A 65 -4.69 -33.52 -1.96
C ASN A 65 -3.56 -33.12 -0.98
N CYS A 66 -2.51 -32.47 -1.48
CA CYS A 66 -1.32 -32.04 -0.74
C CYS A 66 -1.08 -30.53 -0.82
N ILE A 67 -2.14 -29.73 -0.65
CA ILE A 67 -2.06 -28.26 -0.71
C ILE A 67 -1.14 -27.68 0.38
N LEU A 68 -0.44 -26.59 0.06
CA LEU A 68 0.55 -25.96 0.96
C LEU A 68 -0.06 -25.08 2.04
N GLY A 69 -1.27 -24.55 1.81
CA GLY A 69 -1.92 -23.65 2.74
C GLY A 69 -3.08 -22.89 2.11
N ASP A 70 -3.50 -21.83 2.80
CA ASP A 70 -4.72 -21.08 2.48
C ASP A 70 -4.61 -20.22 1.21
N LEU A 71 -3.39 -20.02 0.72
CA LEU A 71 -3.07 -19.25 -0.47
C LEU A 71 -2.64 -20.12 -1.66
N ASP A 72 -2.73 -21.46 -1.54
CA ASP A 72 -2.23 -22.35 -2.57
C ASP A 72 -3.02 -22.20 -3.87
N GLY A 73 -2.32 -21.80 -4.94
CA GLY A 73 -2.93 -21.51 -6.25
C GLY A 73 -3.59 -20.13 -6.36
N VAL A 74 -3.54 -19.29 -5.33
CA VAL A 74 -4.17 -17.96 -5.33
C VAL A 74 -3.25 -16.92 -6.01
N PRO A 75 -3.72 -16.21 -7.05
CA PRO A 75 -2.94 -15.15 -7.70
C PRO A 75 -2.74 -13.91 -6.81
N ILE A 76 -1.48 -13.52 -6.61
CA ILE A 76 -1.06 -12.32 -5.88
C ILE A 76 -0.08 -11.49 -6.71
N ALA A 77 0.05 -10.21 -6.37
CA ALA A 77 1.01 -9.30 -6.97
C ALA A 77 1.97 -8.71 -5.92
N ILE A 78 3.18 -8.33 -6.32
CA ILE A 78 4.21 -7.80 -5.41
C ILE A 78 4.71 -6.46 -5.94
N LYS A 79 4.75 -5.41 -5.12
CA LYS A 79 5.33 -4.12 -5.51
C LYS A 79 6.78 -4.27 -5.97
N ASP A 80 7.16 -3.52 -7.00
CA ASP A 80 8.47 -3.71 -7.64
C ASP A 80 9.68 -3.14 -6.86
N ASN A 81 9.49 -2.79 -5.59
CA ASN A 81 10.58 -2.54 -4.63
C ASN A 81 10.84 -3.72 -3.67
N TYR A 82 10.19 -4.87 -3.88
CA TYR A 82 10.56 -6.12 -3.22
C TYR A 82 11.37 -7.00 -4.16
N CYS A 83 12.50 -7.50 -3.67
CA CYS A 83 13.31 -8.46 -4.38
C CYS A 83 12.55 -9.77 -4.58
N THR A 84 12.58 -10.28 -5.80
CA THR A 84 11.97 -11.55 -6.22
C THR A 84 12.98 -12.30 -7.06
N LYS A 85 13.50 -13.41 -6.55
CA LYS A 85 14.61 -14.16 -7.15
C LYS A 85 14.34 -14.45 -8.62
N ALA A 86 15.31 -14.12 -9.47
CA ALA A 86 15.23 -14.32 -10.93
C ALA A 86 14.09 -13.56 -11.65
N VAL A 87 13.43 -12.60 -10.99
CA VAL A 87 12.44 -11.71 -11.58
C VAL A 87 12.93 -10.25 -11.43
N PRO A 88 12.94 -9.43 -12.50
CA PRO A 88 13.38 -8.04 -12.42
C PRO A 88 12.78 -7.28 -11.24
N THR A 89 13.59 -6.45 -10.59
CA THR A 89 13.17 -5.57 -9.48
C THR A 89 13.76 -4.19 -9.73
N THR A 90 12.93 -3.25 -10.19
CA THR A 90 13.41 -1.99 -10.78
C THR A 90 13.16 -0.78 -9.90
N CYS A 91 12.31 -0.90 -8.87
CA CYS A 91 11.82 0.24 -8.10
C CYS A 91 11.23 1.37 -8.97
N ALA A 92 10.66 1.04 -10.13
CA ALA A 92 10.24 2.01 -11.14
C ALA A 92 11.34 3.00 -11.53
N SER A 93 12.59 2.54 -11.60
CA SER A 93 13.76 3.38 -11.85
C SER A 93 14.63 2.84 -12.97
N PHE A 94 15.07 3.75 -13.82
CA PHE A 94 16.15 3.49 -14.77
C PHE A 94 17.42 2.97 -14.07
N MET A 95 17.70 3.42 -12.84
CA MET A 95 18.85 2.93 -12.05
C MET A 95 18.86 1.41 -11.87
N LEU A 96 17.69 0.75 -11.84
CA LEU A 96 17.57 -0.68 -11.58
C LEU A 96 16.81 -1.42 -12.69
N GLU A 97 16.67 -0.84 -13.89
CA GLU A 97 15.90 -1.45 -14.98
C GLU A 97 16.37 -2.88 -15.34
N ASN A 98 17.67 -3.15 -15.16
CA ASN A 98 18.31 -4.44 -15.47
C ASN A 98 18.67 -5.24 -14.20
N PHE A 99 18.19 -4.84 -13.03
CA PHE A 99 18.50 -5.53 -11.78
C PHE A 99 17.61 -6.77 -11.61
N VAL A 100 18.25 -7.94 -11.57
CA VAL A 100 17.62 -9.22 -11.28
C VAL A 100 18.22 -9.76 -9.97
N PRO A 101 17.48 -9.74 -8.84
CA PRO A 101 18.00 -10.18 -7.56
C PRO A 101 18.18 -11.71 -7.51
N GLY A 102 19.19 -12.14 -6.75
CA GLY A 102 19.49 -13.55 -6.49
C GLY A 102 18.70 -14.19 -5.34
N TYR A 103 17.81 -13.43 -4.69
CA TYR A 103 17.08 -13.84 -3.49
C TYR A 103 15.64 -13.29 -3.50
N ASP A 104 14.77 -13.98 -2.75
CA ASP A 104 13.39 -13.55 -2.49
C ASP A 104 13.37 -12.68 -1.23
N ALA A 105 12.61 -11.58 -1.24
CA ALA A 105 12.25 -10.87 -0.02
C ALA A 105 11.45 -11.80 0.90
N THR A 106 11.62 -11.67 2.22
CA THR A 106 10.99 -12.58 3.20
C THR A 106 9.48 -12.65 3.01
N VAL A 107 8.82 -11.51 2.83
CA VAL A 107 7.37 -11.44 2.59
C VAL A 107 6.93 -12.26 1.37
N TYR A 108 7.68 -12.20 0.26
CA TYR A 108 7.36 -12.97 -0.93
C TYR A 108 7.69 -14.45 -0.74
N GLN A 109 8.81 -14.76 -0.07
CA GLN A 109 9.19 -16.14 0.25
C GLN A 109 8.11 -16.83 1.09
N CYS A 110 7.55 -16.15 2.09
CA CYS A 110 6.44 -16.67 2.88
C CYS A 110 5.20 -16.97 2.03
N LEU A 111 4.78 -16.03 1.18
CA LEU A 111 3.62 -16.22 0.29
C LEU A 111 3.84 -17.34 -0.73
N LYS A 112 5.05 -17.43 -1.28
CA LYS A 112 5.47 -18.50 -2.20
C LYS A 112 5.46 -19.87 -1.50
N ASN A 113 5.90 -19.94 -0.25
CA ASN A 113 5.84 -21.16 0.56
C ASN A 113 4.40 -21.57 0.89
N ALA A 114 3.49 -20.60 1.01
CA ALA A 114 2.05 -20.84 1.14
C ALA A 114 1.36 -21.24 -0.19
N GLY A 115 2.11 -21.35 -1.29
CA GLY A 115 1.62 -21.78 -2.60
C GLY A 115 1.01 -20.67 -3.45
N ALA A 116 1.15 -19.40 -3.07
CA ALA A 116 0.62 -18.29 -3.84
C ALA A 116 1.30 -18.15 -5.22
N VAL A 117 0.52 -17.71 -6.22
CA VAL A 117 0.95 -17.58 -7.62
C VAL A 117 1.29 -16.12 -7.92
N LEU A 118 2.54 -15.84 -8.31
CA LEU A 118 2.98 -14.48 -8.64
C LEU A 118 2.51 -14.09 -10.04
N VAL A 119 1.56 -13.14 -10.10
CA VAL A 119 1.06 -12.56 -11.37
C VAL A 119 2.06 -11.58 -11.96
N GLY A 120 2.69 -10.77 -11.12
CA GLY A 120 3.68 -9.80 -11.58
C GLY A 120 4.18 -8.83 -10.52
N LYS A 121 5.10 -7.97 -10.96
CA LYS A 121 5.66 -6.85 -10.21
C LYS A 121 4.91 -5.56 -10.53
N THR A 122 4.31 -4.93 -9.52
CA THR A 122 3.42 -3.78 -9.73
C THR A 122 4.18 -2.45 -9.74
N ASN A 123 3.65 -1.49 -10.50
CA ASN A 123 4.20 -0.14 -10.64
C ASN A 123 4.14 0.65 -9.33
N LEU A 124 5.00 1.68 -9.23
CA LEU A 124 5.19 2.53 -8.06
C LEU A 124 5.83 3.88 -8.44
N ASP A 125 5.73 4.88 -7.58
CA ASP A 125 6.65 6.04 -7.68
C ASP A 125 8.10 5.58 -7.54
N GLN A 126 9.02 6.21 -8.28
CA GLN A 126 10.42 5.82 -8.29
C GLN A 126 11.00 5.72 -6.87
N PHE A 127 11.55 4.55 -6.51
CA PHE A 127 12.05 4.23 -5.17
C PHE A 127 11.05 4.52 -4.02
N ALA A 128 9.75 4.36 -4.30
CA ALA A 128 8.66 4.63 -3.38
C ALA A 128 8.49 6.12 -2.98
N MET A 129 9.09 7.06 -3.72
CA MET A 129 9.13 8.49 -3.40
C MET A 129 8.03 9.29 -4.10
N GLY A 130 6.79 9.15 -3.63
CA GLY A 130 5.66 9.94 -4.13
C GLY A 130 4.32 9.46 -3.57
N SER A 131 3.26 10.19 -3.91
CA SER A 131 1.90 9.96 -3.44
C SER A 131 0.87 9.85 -4.57
N GLY A 132 1.32 9.68 -5.82
CA GLY A 132 0.45 9.62 -7.00
C GLY A 132 0.74 8.49 -7.99
N THR A 133 1.88 7.80 -7.85
CA THR A 133 2.41 6.85 -8.85
C THR A 133 2.54 7.52 -10.23
N ILE A 134 2.99 8.77 -10.25
CA ILE A 134 3.24 9.55 -11.49
C ILE A 134 4.73 9.70 -11.77
N ASP A 135 5.58 9.49 -10.77
CA ASP A 135 7.04 9.65 -10.87
C ASP A 135 7.76 8.37 -11.34
N SER A 136 7.00 7.37 -11.80
CA SER A 136 7.52 6.10 -12.32
C SER A 136 8.26 6.29 -13.64
N TYR A 137 9.43 5.66 -13.78
CA TYR A 137 10.14 5.57 -15.05
C TYR A 137 9.33 4.87 -16.15
N TYR A 138 8.44 3.95 -15.78
CA TYR A 138 7.59 3.18 -16.70
C TYR A 138 6.26 3.89 -17.01
N GLY A 139 6.12 5.15 -16.63
CA GLY A 139 4.92 5.96 -16.82
C GLY A 139 3.93 5.86 -15.65
N PRO A 140 2.94 6.77 -15.60
CA PRO A 140 2.01 6.87 -14.48
C PRO A 140 1.07 5.67 -14.38
N THR A 141 0.61 5.35 -13.18
CA THR A 141 -0.53 4.44 -12.96
C THR A 141 -1.83 5.23 -12.90
N ILE A 142 -2.83 4.78 -13.66
CA ILE A 142 -4.15 5.41 -13.74
C ILE A 142 -5.14 4.66 -12.85
N ASN A 143 -5.94 5.40 -12.08
CA ASN A 143 -6.98 4.83 -11.23
C ASN A 143 -8.05 4.11 -12.07
N LEU A 144 -8.52 2.96 -11.60
CA LEU A 144 -9.65 2.26 -12.22
C LEU A 144 -10.94 3.10 -12.10
N TRP A 145 -11.20 3.67 -10.93
CA TRP A 145 -12.37 4.53 -10.70
C TRP A 145 -12.25 5.81 -11.52
N GLY A 146 -13.30 6.12 -12.28
CA GLY A 146 -13.28 7.22 -13.25
C GLY A 146 -12.63 6.89 -14.61
N SER A 147 -12.13 5.66 -14.83
CA SER A 147 -11.51 5.27 -16.10
C SER A 147 -12.51 4.69 -17.11
N GLU A 148 -12.17 4.75 -18.41
CA GLU A 148 -12.93 4.06 -19.45
C GLU A 148 -12.91 2.54 -19.28
N ILE A 149 -11.86 1.98 -18.68
CA ILE A 149 -11.76 0.53 -18.45
C ILE A 149 -12.89 0.08 -17.52
N LEU A 150 -13.20 0.86 -16.49
CA LEU A 150 -14.28 0.56 -15.55
C LEU A 150 -15.65 0.54 -16.25
N SER A 151 -16.03 1.61 -16.96
CA SER A 151 -17.34 1.70 -17.61
C SER A 151 -17.51 0.69 -18.75
N LYS A 152 -16.44 0.41 -19.51
CA LYS A 152 -16.49 -0.53 -20.65
C LYS A 152 -16.55 -1.99 -20.22
N HIS A 153 -15.78 -2.38 -19.20
CA HIS A 153 -15.53 -3.79 -18.90
C HIS A 153 -16.11 -4.28 -17.57
N TYR A 154 -16.66 -3.41 -16.74
CA TYR A 154 -17.22 -3.77 -15.44
C TYR A 154 -18.68 -3.35 -15.28
N LEU A 155 -19.37 -4.04 -14.38
CA LEU A 155 -20.71 -3.74 -13.88
C LEU A 155 -20.64 -3.66 -12.36
N TYR A 156 -21.61 -3.02 -11.73
CA TYR A 156 -21.87 -3.25 -10.32
C TYR A 156 -22.32 -4.71 -10.10
N GLU A 157 -22.12 -5.23 -8.90
CA GLU A 157 -22.46 -6.61 -8.56
C GLU A 157 -23.95 -6.93 -8.77
N ASP A 158 -24.84 -5.93 -8.64
CA ASP A 158 -26.27 -6.04 -8.93
C ASP A 158 -26.62 -6.06 -10.44
N GLY A 159 -25.60 -6.00 -11.31
CA GLY A 159 -25.73 -5.99 -12.76
C GLY A 159 -25.92 -4.59 -13.38
N THR A 160 -25.98 -3.53 -12.57
CA THR A 160 -26.14 -2.17 -13.05
C THR A 160 -24.90 -1.69 -13.82
N GLU A 161 -25.11 -1.02 -14.95
CA GLU A 161 -24.02 -0.43 -15.72
C GLU A 161 -23.35 0.74 -14.99
N ILE A 162 -22.03 0.80 -15.09
CA ILE A 162 -21.23 1.89 -14.52
C ILE A 162 -21.13 3.01 -15.54
N ASN A 163 -21.92 4.06 -15.35
CA ASN A 163 -21.90 5.25 -16.20
C ASN A 163 -20.95 6.30 -15.61
N ILE A 164 -19.88 6.59 -16.33
CA ILE A 164 -18.92 7.65 -15.97
C ILE A 164 -19.10 8.79 -16.97
N GLN A 165 -19.17 10.03 -16.47
CA GLN A 165 -19.13 11.20 -17.35
C GLN A 165 -17.74 11.30 -17.98
N HIS A 166 -17.59 10.73 -19.17
CA HIS A 166 -16.33 10.77 -19.90
C HIS A 166 -16.03 12.19 -20.37
N SER A 167 -14.82 12.66 -20.07
CA SER A 167 -14.29 13.85 -20.71
C SER A 167 -13.64 13.49 -22.02
N THR A 168 -13.79 14.36 -23.02
CA THR A 168 -13.09 14.27 -24.31
C THR A 168 -11.60 14.61 -24.20
N ASN A 169 -11.12 15.09 -23.05
CA ASN A 169 -9.71 15.38 -22.81
C ASN A 169 -8.97 14.12 -22.36
N LYS A 170 -7.92 13.71 -23.10
CA LYS A 170 -7.10 12.53 -22.83
C LYS A 170 -6.35 12.60 -21.50
N ASP A 171 -6.10 13.81 -20.99
CA ASP A 171 -5.36 14.02 -19.73
C ASP A 171 -6.27 14.06 -18.50
N LYS A 172 -7.59 13.94 -18.70
CA LYS A 172 -8.56 13.98 -17.60
C LYS A 172 -8.80 12.59 -17.00
N TRP A 173 -7.77 12.09 -16.31
CA TRP A 173 -7.81 10.85 -15.54
C TRP A 173 -7.43 11.11 -14.07
N HIS A 174 -7.74 10.15 -13.19
CA HIS A 174 -7.47 10.27 -11.75
C HIS A 174 -6.23 9.49 -11.34
N ILE A 175 -5.42 10.08 -10.45
CA ILE A 175 -4.26 9.36 -9.89
C ILE A 175 -4.71 8.17 -9.04
N ALA A 176 -3.90 7.12 -9.01
CA ALA A 176 -4.15 5.92 -8.20
C ALA A 176 -3.70 6.07 -6.73
N GLY A 177 -3.13 7.21 -6.36
CA GLY A 177 -2.39 7.38 -5.12
C GLY A 177 -0.99 6.77 -5.21
N GLY A 178 -0.22 6.87 -4.14
CA GLY A 178 1.17 6.45 -4.18
C GLY A 178 1.82 6.24 -2.82
N SER A 179 2.95 5.55 -2.76
CA SER A 179 3.69 5.03 -3.91
C SER A 179 3.28 3.62 -4.37
N SER A 180 2.31 2.95 -3.74
CA SER A 180 1.86 1.61 -4.15
C SER A 180 0.63 1.63 -5.09
N GLY A 181 0.52 2.63 -5.97
CA GLY A 181 -0.65 2.79 -6.85
C GLY A 181 -0.84 1.62 -7.81
N GLY A 182 0.24 1.07 -8.37
CA GLY A 182 0.17 -0.11 -9.22
C GLY A 182 -0.39 -1.33 -8.48
N SER A 183 0.01 -1.52 -7.22
CA SER A 183 -0.51 -2.59 -6.35
C SER A 183 -2.00 -2.42 -6.09
N ALA A 184 -2.46 -1.19 -5.82
CA ALA A 184 -3.87 -0.89 -5.62
C ALA A 184 -4.70 -1.14 -6.89
N VAL A 185 -4.25 -0.64 -8.05
CA VAL A 185 -4.96 -0.87 -9.31
C VAL A 185 -4.98 -2.35 -9.69
N ALA A 186 -3.91 -3.11 -9.45
CA ALA A 186 -3.87 -4.54 -9.69
C ALA A 186 -4.97 -5.31 -8.92
N VAL A 187 -5.21 -4.95 -7.65
CA VAL A 187 -6.25 -5.55 -6.80
C VAL A 187 -7.65 -5.04 -7.16
N ALA A 188 -7.81 -3.74 -7.39
CA ALA A 188 -9.09 -3.11 -7.74
C ALA A 188 -9.63 -3.61 -9.09
N THR A 189 -8.74 -3.94 -10.02
CA THR A 189 -9.11 -4.55 -11.32
C THR A 189 -9.35 -6.05 -11.25
N HIS A 190 -9.16 -6.70 -10.11
CA HIS A 190 -9.29 -8.15 -9.95
C HIS A 190 -8.25 -8.97 -10.73
N SER A 191 -7.18 -8.34 -11.23
CA SER A 191 -6.07 -9.07 -11.87
C SER A 191 -5.31 -9.96 -10.87
N CYS A 192 -5.38 -9.61 -9.59
CA CYS A 192 -4.96 -10.45 -8.47
C CYS A 192 -5.95 -10.33 -7.29
N TYR A 193 -5.85 -11.23 -6.31
CA TYR A 193 -6.69 -11.20 -5.11
C TYR A 193 -6.11 -10.33 -4.01
N ALA A 194 -4.77 -10.29 -3.91
CA ALA A 194 -4.04 -9.47 -2.96
C ALA A 194 -2.76 -8.93 -3.59
N ALA A 195 -2.26 -7.82 -3.06
CA ALA A 195 -0.94 -7.32 -3.38
C ALA A 195 -0.16 -6.89 -2.14
N ILE A 196 1.15 -7.12 -2.17
CA ILE A 196 2.07 -6.55 -1.17
C ILE A 196 2.55 -5.19 -1.67
N GLY A 197 2.20 -4.15 -0.91
CA GLY A 197 2.69 -2.78 -1.07
C GLY A 197 3.80 -2.47 -0.05
N SER A 198 4.22 -1.22 0.01
CA SER A 198 5.05 -0.70 1.11
C SER A 198 4.45 0.60 1.62
N ASP A 199 4.54 0.86 2.92
CA ASP A 199 3.99 2.06 3.56
C ASP A 199 5.06 2.73 4.42
N THR A 200 5.48 3.92 4.01
CA THR A 200 6.51 4.72 4.72
C THR A 200 5.93 6.02 5.30
N GLY A 201 4.89 6.58 4.66
CA GLY A 201 4.13 7.74 5.15
C GLY A 201 2.63 7.65 4.86
N GLY A 202 2.14 6.50 4.38
CA GLY A 202 0.81 6.37 3.78
C GLY A 202 0.78 5.53 2.52
N SER A 203 1.94 5.09 2.02
CA SER A 203 2.09 4.56 0.68
C SER A 203 1.35 3.26 0.36
N THR A 204 0.68 2.64 1.34
CA THR A 204 -0.32 1.57 1.12
C THR A 204 -1.74 2.07 1.35
N ARG A 205 -1.96 2.87 2.41
CA ARG A 205 -3.29 3.38 2.80
C ARG A 205 -3.83 4.45 1.86
N ASN A 206 -3.00 5.39 1.40
CA ASN A 206 -3.36 6.42 0.42
C ASN A 206 -3.86 5.80 -0.90
N PRO A 207 -3.10 4.92 -1.59
CA PRO A 207 -3.60 4.31 -2.82
C PRO A 207 -4.77 3.35 -2.57
N ALA A 208 -4.85 2.69 -1.40
CA ALA A 208 -6.04 1.92 -1.02
C ALA A 208 -7.29 2.82 -0.92
N SER A 209 -7.15 4.01 -0.35
CA SER A 209 -8.25 5.00 -0.25
C SER A 209 -8.79 5.35 -1.63
N TYR A 210 -7.89 5.72 -2.55
CA TYR A 210 -8.26 6.18 -3.89
C TYR A 210 -8.74 5.06 -4.81
N CYS A 211 -8.30 3.83 -4.62
CA CYS A 211 -8.76 2.70 -5.41
C CYS A 211 -9.91 1.92 -4.77
N GLY A 212 -10.39 2.33 -3.59
CA GLY A 212 -11.54 1.71 -2.92
C GLY A 212 -11.24 0.32 -2.38
N LEU A 213 -10.14 0.18 -1.64
CA LEU A 213 -9.61 -1.09 -1.15
C LEU A 213 -9.36 -1.09 0.35
N ILE A 214 -9.28 -2.28 0.92
CA ILE A 214 -8.68 -2.48 2.25
C ILE A 214 -7.16 -2.34 2.10
N GLY A 215 -6.58 -1.41 2.85
CA GLY A 215 -5.14 -1.14 2.85
C GLY A 215 -4.58 -1.18 4.26
N LEU A 216 -3.88 -2.26 4.61
CA LEU A 216 -3.31 -2.44 5.95
C LEU A 216 -1.83 -2.07 5.97
N LYS A 217 -1.48 -1.20 6.90
CA LYS A 217 -0.11 -1.03 7.41
C LYS A 217 -0.01 -1.69 8.79
N PRO A 218 0.67 -2.83 8.93
CA PRO A 218 0.93 -3.46 10.23
C PRO A 218 1.78 -2.60 11.17
N THR A 219 1.92 -3.05 12.43
CA THR A 219 2.87 -2.49 13.40
C THR A 219 4.29 -2.55 12.81
N TYR A 220 5.08 -1.50 13.02
CA TYR A 220 6.49 -1.52 12.61
C TYR A 220 7.22 -2.68 13.30
N GLY A 221 7.88 -3.53 12.51
CA GLY A 221 8.57 -4.72 12.99
C GLY A 221 7.71 -5.99 13.10
N LEU A 222 6.39 -5.94 12.83
CA LEU A 222 5.56 -7.16 12.78
C LEU A 222 5.82 -8.01 11.53
N VAL A 223 6.17 -7.36 10.42
CA VAL A 223 6.46 -8.02 9.14
C VAL A 223 7.86 -7.62 8.69
N SER A 224 8.66 -8.61 8.28
CA SER A 224 10.05 -8.43 7.88
C SER A 224 10.22 -7.48 6.69
N ARG A 225 11.26 -6.63 6.76
CA ARG A 225 11.71 -5.74 5.70
C ARG A 225 12.86 -6.34 4.90
N ASN A 226 13.31 -7.56 5.21
CA ASN A 226 14.37 -8.20 4.44
C ASN A 226 13.95 -8.38 2.97
N GLY A 227 14.77 -7.85 2.07
CA GLY A 227 14.51 -7.78 0.63
C GLY A 227 13.51 -6.71 0.17
N LEU A 228 12.97 -5.89 1.07
CA LEU A 228 12.38 -4.59 0.71
C LEU A 228 13.50 -3.59 0.45
N ILE A 229 13.54 -3.00 -0.74
CA ILE A 229 14.47 -1.90 -1.04
C ILE A 229 14.03 -0.66 -0.24
N PRO A 230 14.88 -0.17 0.69
CA PRO A 230 14.43 0.74 1.73
C PRO A 230 14.28 2.19 1.24
N LEU A 231 13.30 2.88 1.80
CA LEU A 231 13.12 4.34 1.71
C LEU A 231 13.55 4.98 3.05
N VAL A 232 12.83 4.70 4.14
CA VAL A 232 13.17 5.13 5.51
C VAL A 232 13.18 3.93 6.44
N ASN A 233 14.36 3.44 6.83
CA ASN A 233 14.50 2.19 7.58
C ASN A 233 13.70 2.13 8.88
N SER A 234 13.47 3.27 9.53
CA SER A 234 12.73 3.36 10.80
C SER A 234 11.22 3.58 10.63
N MET A 235 10.69 3.52 9.39
CA MET A 235 9.28 3.79 9.09
C MET A 235 8.70 2.89 7.99
N ASP A 236 9.55 2.28 7.15
CA ASP A 236 9.12 1.35 6.10
C ASP A 236 8.43 0.14 6.73
N VAL A 237 7.20 -0.13 6.30
CA VAL A 237 6.46 -1.33 6.68
C VAL A 237 5.92 -2.01 5.43
N PRO A 238 6.03 -3.34 5.29
CA PRO A 238 5.30 -4.06 4.26
C PRO A 238 3.80 -3.92 4.43
N GLY A 239 3.14 -3.40 3.40
CA GLY A 239 1.70 -3.14 3.40
C GLY A 239 0.94 -4.23 2.65
N ILE A 240 -0.34 -4.38 2.98
CA ILE A 240 -1.24 -5.37 2.38
C ILE A 240 -2.42 -4.63 1.73
N LEU A 241 -2.69 -4.95 0.46
CA LEU A 241 -3.83 -4.43 -0.30
C LEU A 241 -4.74 -5.58 -0.70
N THR A 242 -6.02 -5.48 -0.34
CA THR A 242 -7.05 -6.50 -0.63
C THR A 242 -8.41 -5.84 -0.85
N ARG A 243 -9.40 -6.60 -1.33
CA ARG A 243 -10.78 -6.11 -1.45
C ARG A 243 -11.60 -6.32 -0.18
N TYR A 244 -11.20 -7.27 0.66
CA TYR A 244 -11.95 -7.71 1.84
C TYR A 244 -11.04 -7.74 3.06
N VAL A 245 -11.59 -7.40 4.22
CA VAL A 245 -10.81 -7.41 5.47
C VAL A 245 -10.28 -8.80 5.81
N GLU A 246 -11.05 -9.86 5.59
CA GLU A 246 -10.60 -11.24 5.84
C GLU A 246 -9.43 -11.65 4.93
N ASP A 247 -9.40 -11.15 3.70
CA ASP A 247 -8.28 -11.40 2.79
C ASP A 247 -7.01 -10.72 3.34
N ALA A 248 -7.12 -9.52 3.92
CA ALA A 248 -5.99 -8.87 4.58
C ALA A 248 -5.47 -9.67 5.79
N VAL A 249 -6.38 -10.26 6.58
CA VAL A 249 -6.03 -11.16 7.71
C VAL A 249 -5.32 -12.41 7.20
N LEU A 250 -5.82 -13.05 6.14
CA LEU A 250 -5.18 -14.22 5.55
C LEU A 250 -3.75 -13.93 5.08
N ILE A 251 -3.54 -12.80 4.40
CA ILE A 251 -2.20 -12.40 3.98
C ILE A 251 -1.30 -12.11 5.19
N LEU A 252 -1.79 -11.34 6.18
CA LEU A 252 -1.03 -11.03 7.39
C LEU A 252 -0.61 -12.30 8.12
N ASN A 253 -1.52 -13.26 8.28
CA ASN A 253 -1.26 -14.54 8.95
C ASN A 253 -0.11 -15.34 8.31
N ASN A 254 0.14 -15.14 7.01
CA ASN A 254 1.19 -15.83 6.28
C ASN A 254 2.53 -15.11 6.32
N ILE A 255 2.57 -13.78 6.58
CA ILE A 255 3.81 -12.99 6.45
C ILE A 255 4.29 -12.37 7.77
N ALA A 256 3.45 -12.31 8.80
CA ALA A 256 3.79 -11.74 10.10
C ALA A 256 4.62 -12.72 10.95
N GLY A 257 5.55 -12.16 11.72
CA GLY A 257 6.40 -12.92 12.64
C GLY A 257 7.86 -12.49 12.62
N PRO A 258 8.66 -13.04 13.55
CA PRO A 258 10.09 -12.77 13.63
C PRO A 258 10.82 -13.27 12.38
N ASP A 259 11.85 -12.52 11.97
CA ASP A 259 12.79 -12.91 10.92
C ASP A 259 14.21 -12.63 11.40
N ASP A 260 15.05 -13.66 11.45
CA ASP A 260 16.43 -13.54 11.90
C ASP A 260 17.32 -12.77 10.91
N THR A 261 16.89 -12.64 9.66
CA THR A 261 17.56 -11.82 8.64
C THR A 261 17.19 -10.34 8.72
N ASP A 262 16.20 -9.97 9.54
CA ASP A 262 15.83 -8.59 9.83
C ASP A 262 15.87 -8.32 11.35
N SER A 263 16.95 -7.65 11.79
CA SER A 263 17.16 -7.27 13.19
C SER A 263 16.09 -6.33 13.76
N THR A 264 15.22 -5.74 12.94
CA THR A 264 14.15 -4.86 13.38
C THR A 264 12.81 -5.57 13.60
N THR A 265 12.72 -6.85 13.27
CA THR A 265 11.52 -7.64 13.57
C THR A 265 11.34 -7.81 15.07
N ILE A 266 10.09 -7.71 15.51
CA ILE A 266 9.69 -7.97 16.89
C ILE A 266 9.93 -9.46 17.15
N LYS A 267 10.70 -9.77 18.20
CA LYS A 267 11.11 -11.15 18.53
C LYS A 267 10.06 -11.97 19.28
N LYS A 268 8.82 -11.46 19.32
CA LYS A 268 7.67 -12.18 19.86
C LYS A 268 7.05 -13.00 18.74
N ASP A 269 6.75 -14.26 19.02
CA ASP A 269 6.03 -15.12 18.08
C ASP A 269 4.67 -14.51 17.72
N TYR A 270 4.33 -14.62 16.44
CA TYR A 270 3.05 -14.17 15.93
C TYR A 270 2.02 -15.29 16.06
N GLU A 271 0.86 -14.95 16.62
CA GLU A 271 -0.29 -15.86 16.71
C GLU A 271 -1.29 -15.51 15.60
N PRO A 272 -1.47 -16.38 14.59
CA PRO A 272 -2.50 -16.19 13.59
C PRO A 272 -3.89 -16.08 14.21
N PHE A 273 -4.74 -15.25 13.62
CA PHE A 273 -6.11 -15.06 14.10
C PHE A 273 -7.13 -15.08 12.97
N SER A 274 -8.40 -15.26 13.34
CA SER A 274 -9.55 -15.10 12.47
C SER A 274 -10.46 -13.99 13.00
N ILE A 275 -11.25 -13.41 12.11
CA ILE A 275 -12.32 -12.50 12.49
C ILE A 275 -13.48 -13.31 13.07
N PRO A 276 -14.06 -12.92 14.23
CA PRO A 276 -15.22 -13.60 14.78
C PRO A 276 -16.47 -13.41 13.90
N GLU A 277 -17.34 -14.42 13.84
CA GLU A 277 -18.59 -14.37 13.03
C GLU A 277 -19.55 -13.25 13.49
N LYS A 278 -19.60 -12.99 14.81
CA LYS A 278 -20.37 -11.90 15.39
C LYS A 278 -19.41 -10.89 16.00
N ILE A 279 -19.45 -9.67 15.50
CA ILE A 279 -18.62 -8.58 15.97
C ILE A 279 -19.46 -7.66 16.87
N ASP A 280 -18.98 -7.44 18.09
CA ASP A 280 -19.57 -6.54 19.06
C ASP A 280 -18.55 -5.45 19.39
N ILE A 281 -18.91 -4.19 19.10
CA ILE A 281 -18.08 -3.02 19.35
C ILE A 281 -18.55 -2.18 20.55
N SER A 282 -19.61 -2.61 21.24
CA SER A 282 -20.26 -1.81 22.30
C SER A 282 -19.37 -1.49 23.51
N ASN A 283 -18.31 -2.28 23.72
CA ASN A 283 -17.36 -2.07 24.80
C ASN A 283 -16.14 -1.23 24.38
N LEU A 284 -16.05 -0.77 23.13
CA LEU A 284 -14.90 -0.05 22.62
C LEU A 284 -15.04 1.46 22.83
N CYS A 285 -13.91 2.12 23.10
CA CYS A 285 -13.78 3.55 23.07
C CYS A 285 -13.00 3.99 21.83
N VAL A 286 -13.63 4.80 20.98
CA VAL A 286 -13.06 5.29 19.72
C VAL A 286 -12.77 6.78 19.82
N GLY A 287 -11.52 7.15 19.59
CA GLY A 287 -11.07 8.52 19.59
C GLY A 287 -11.22 9.19 18.23
N ILE A 288 -11.66 10.45 18.23
CA ILE A 288 -11.74 11.35 17.07
C ILE A 288 -10.73 12.49 17.29
N PRO A 289 -9.54 12.44 16.66
CA PRO A 289 -8.53 13.47 16.83
C PRO A 289 -9.00 14.82 16.28
N LYS A 290 -8.91 15.87 17.08
CA LYS A 290 -9.36 17.22 16.69
C LYS A 290 -8.50 17.81 15.57
N GLU A 291 -7.22 17.48 15.57
CA GLU A 291 -6.20 18.03 14.66
C GLU A 291 -6.42 17.58 13.21
N TYR A 292 -7.18 16.50 12.98
CA TYR A 292 -7.49 16.02 11.63
C TYR A 292 -8.60 16.81 10.94
N LYS A 293 -9.24 17.76 11.65
CA LYS A 293 -10.18 18.73 11.07
C LYS A 293 -9.41 19.92 10.50
N VAL A 294 -8.73 19.68 9.38
CA VAL A 294 -7.89 20.68 8.71
C VAL A 294 -8.60 21.45 7.60
N ASP A 295 -8.08 22.63 7.31
CA ASP A 295 -8.41 23.36 6.08
C ASP A 295 -8.02 22.50 4.86
N GLY A 296 -8.98 22.24 3.98
CA GLY A 296 -8.80 21.43 2.77
C GLY A 296 -9.46 20.06 2.80
N ILE A 297 -9.97 19.60 3.96
CA ILE A 297 -10.84 18.42 3.99
C ILE A 297 -12.13 18.71 3.19
N SER A 298 -12.44 17.83 2.25
CA SER A 298 -13.65 17.95 1.45
C SER A 298 -14.89 17.71 2.31
N LYS A 299 -16.00 18.39 1.99
CA LYS A 299 -17.25 18.21 2.73
C LYS A 299 -17.77 16.77 2.66
N GLU A 300 -17.50 16.06 1.57
CA GLU A 300 -17.90 14.66 1.40
C GLU A 300 -17.12 13.73 2.33
N ILE A 301 -15.80 13.93 2.51
CA ILE A 301 -15.00 13.20 3.49
C ILE A 301 -15.43 13.53 4.92
N GLN A 302 -15.64 14.82 5.25
CA GLN A 302 -16.12 15.19 6.59
C GLN A 302 -17.45 14.52 6.92
N ASN A 303 -18.41 14.56 6.00
CA ASN A 303 -19.70 13.90 6.19
C ASN A 303 -19.54 12.38 6.33
N CYS A 304 -18.65 11.76 5.53
CA CYS A 304 -18.35 10.34 5.64
C CYS A 304 -17.78 9.99 7.04
N TRP A 305 -16.91 10.83 7.58
CA TRP A 305 -16.32 10.65 8.89
C TRP A 305 -17.37 10.78 10.00
N ASP A 306 -18.22 11.80 9.93
CA ASP A 306 -19.31 12.03 10.88
C ASP A 306 -20.34 10.88 10.84
N GLU A 307 -20.69 10.37 9.66
CA GLU A 307 -21.61 9.24 9.49
C GLU A 307 -21.08 7.94 10.12
N VAL A 308 -19.81 7.58 9.89
CA VAL A 308 -19.24 6.36 10.47
C VAL A 308 -19.06 6.49 11.99
N ALA A 309 -18.66 7.67 12.47
CA ALA A 309 -18.62 7.93 13.91
C ALA A 309 -20.00 7.73 14.56
N LEU A 310 -21.07 8.25 13.94
CA LEU A 310 -22.44 8.05 14.41
C LEU A 310 -22.86 6.57 14.39
N LEU A 311 -22.54 5.83 13.33
CA LEU A 311 -22.83 4.39 13.26
C LEU A 311 -22.16 3.62 14.41
N MET A 312 -20.92 3.99 14.77
CA MET A 312 -20.22 3.38 15.90
C MET A 312 -20.89 3.72 17.23
N GLU A 313 -21.34 4.97 17.44
CA GLU A 313 -22.11 5.37 18.62
C GLU A 313 -23.45 4.61 18.73
N GLU A 314 -24.20 4.50 17.62
CA GLU A 314 -25.48 3.79 17.57
C GLU A 314 -25.33 2.30 17.84
N ALA A 315 -24.18 1.71 17.47
CA ALA A 315 -23.83 0.32 17.78
C ALA A 315 -23.29 0.13 19.22
N GLY A 316 -23.25 1.20 20.02
CA GLY A 316 -22.92 1.18 21.43
C GLY A 316 -21.48 1.53 21.77
N ALA A 317 -20.59 1.76 20.79
CA ALA A 317 -19.23 2.17 21.07
C ALA A 317 -19.21 3.60 21.65
N LYS A 318 -18.26 3.87 22.55
CA LYS A 318 -18.06 5.20 23.11
C LYS A 318 -17.16 6.01 22.17
N VAL A 319 -17.73 6.95 21.42
CA VAL A 319 -16.95 7.85 20.55
C VAL A 319 -16.64 9.15 21.28
N ILE A 320 -15.36 9.52 21.38
CA ILE A 320 -14.92 10.72 22.10
C ILE A 320 -13.92 11.56 21.31
N PRO A 321 -13.92 12.89 21.49
CA PRO A 321 -12.87 13.72 20.94
C PRO A 321 -11.55 13.52 21.71
N VAL A 322 -10.45 13.39 20.98
CA VAL A 322 -9.08 13.28 21.54
C VAL A 322 -8.17 14.35 20.93
N SER A 323 -6.93 14.45 21.40
CA SER A 323 -5.96 15.44 20.90
C SER A 323 -4.61 14.78 20.64
N LEU A 324 -4.10 14.99 19.43
CA LEU A 324 -2.77 14.63 18.95
C LEU A 324 -2.06 15.92 18.49
N PRO A 325 -1.65 16.81 19.43
CA PRO A 325 -1.25 18.18 19.13
C PRO A 325 -0.07 18.32 18.18
N HIS A 326 0.76 17.28 18.01
CA HIS A 326 1.89 17.32 17.10
C HIS A 326 1.60 16.75 15.71
N THR A 327 0.35 16.40 15.40
CA THR A 327 -0.08 15.83 14.09
C THR A 327 0.43 16.66 12.91
N ASP A 328 0.23 17.98 12.94
CA ASP A 328 0.62 18.90 11.85
C ASP A 328 2.11 18.87 11.53
N TYR A 329 2.95 18.56 12.52
CA TYR A 329 4.40 18.51 12.34
C TYR A 329 4.88 17.20 11.72
N SER A 330 4.02 16.18 11.64
CA SER A 330 4.41 14.83 11.26
C SER A 330 4.98 14.78 9.85
N ILE A 331 4.33 15.42 8.88
CA ILE A 331 4.78 15.41 7.48
C ILE A 331 6.06 16.24 7.23
N VAL A 332 6.27 17.29 8.02
CA VAL A 332 7.51 18.10 7.97
C VAL A 332 8.66 17.35 8.63
N CYS A 333 8.42 16.75 9.80
CA CYS A 333 9.36 15.84 10.47
C CYS A 333 9.78 14.71 9.54
N TYR A 334 8.80 14.11 8.85
CA TYR A 334 9.00 13.07 7.87
C TYR A 334 9.90 13.51 6.74
N SER A 335 9.65 14.69 6.18
CA SER A 335 10.43 15.22 5.05
C SER A 335 11.92 15.30 5.39
N VAL A 336 12.27 15.73 6.60
CA VAL A 336 13.67 15.77 7.07
C VAL A 336 14.25 14.36 7.23
N LEU A 337 13.58 13.50 7.99
CA LEU A 337 14.06 12.14 8.27
C LEU A 337 14.16 11.29 7.00
N ASN A 338 13.21 11.46 6.08
CA ASN A 338 13.18 10.82 4.78
C ASN A 338 14.39 11.22 3.96
N CYS A 339 14.65 12.52 3.78
CA CYS A 339 15.80 12.98 3.01
C CYS A 339 17.12 12.45 3.58
N CYS A 340 17.31 12.49 4.91
CA CYS A 340 18.51 11.95 5.55
C CYS A 340 18.69 10.44 5.29
N ASN A 341 17.62 9.65 5.41
CA ASN A 341 17.67 8.22 5.12
C ASN A 341 17.91 7.94 3.64
N VAL A 342 17.28 8.71 2.74
CA VAL A 342 17.46 8.61 1.29
C VAL A 342 18.91 8.88 0.89
N ALA A 343 19.52 9.94 1.41
CA ALA A 343 20.93 10.26 1.14
C ALA A 343 21.87 9.09 1.48
N SER A 344 21.62 8.41 2.60
CA SER A 344 22.39 7.24 3.01
C SER A 344 22.03 5.97 2.23
N ASN A 345 20.75 5.61 2.17
CA ASN A 345 20.26 4.37 1.55
C ASN A 345 20.58 4.30 0.06
N MET A 346 20.43 5.44 -0.64
CA MET A 346 20.66 5.53 -2.09
C MET A 346 22.15 5.62 -2.45
N ALA A 347 23.07 5.76 -1.50
CA ALA A 347 24.51 5.83 -1.78
C ALA A 347 25.06 4.53 -2.42
N ARG A 348 24.39 3.40 -2.22
CA ARG A 348 24.78 2.08 -2.76
C ARG A 348 24.63 1.93 -4.28
N TYR A 349 23.84 2.81 -4.91
CA TYR A 349 23.56 2.77 -6.34
C TYR A 349 24.60 3.60 -7.07
N ASP A 350 25.64 2.90 -7.52
CA ASP A 350 26.87 3.46 -8.04
C ASP A 350 27.28 2.87 -9.41
N GLY A 351 26.53 1.86 -9.90
CA GLY A 351 26.79 1.16 -11.16
C GLY A 351 27.97 0.18 -11.12
N ILE A 352 28.56 -0.07 -9.94
CA ILE A 352 29.72 -0.96 -9.84
C ILE A 352 29.31 -2.42 -9.69
N ARG A 353 28.42 -2.71 -8.72
CA ARG A 353 28.02 -4.09 -8.41
C ARG A 353 26.75 -4.52 -9.14
N TYR A 354 25.84 -3.59 -9.40
CA TYR A 354 24.54 -3.85 -10.03
C TYR A 354 23.89 -2.53 -10.47
N GLY A 355 22.82 -2.64 -11.25
CA GLY A 355 22.06 -1.50 -11.75
C GLY A 355 22.69 -0.87 -12.99
N TYR A 356 22.19 0.30 -13.35
CA TYR A 356 22.71 1.10 -14.45
C TYR A 356 24.16 1.51 -14.17
N ARG A 357 24.99 1.47 -15.21
CA ARG A 357 26.37 1.99 -15.21
C ARG A 357 26.54 2.88 -16.43
N ALA A 358 26.96 4.12 -16.21
CA ALA A 358 27.29 5.00 -17.32
C ALA A 358 28.52 4.48 -18.08
N ASP A 359 28.54 4.72 -19.38
CA ASP A 359 29.71 4.47 -20.23
C ASP A 359 30.75 5.58 -19.98
N GLU A 360 31.56 5.37 -18.94
CA GLU A 360 32.57 6.32 -18.46
C GLU A 360 33.78 5.57 -17.89
N GLU A 361 34.96 5.87 -18.42
CA GLU A 361 36.21 5.17 -18.09
C GLU A 361 37.32 6.10 -17.57
N ASN A 362 37.12 7.43 -17.58
CA ASN A 362 38.17 8.40 -17.25
C ASN A 362 38.47 8.47 -15.75
N SER A 363 37.42 8.45 -14.89
CA SER A 363 37.60 8.47 -13.43
C SER A 363 36.41 7.88 -12.69
N ALA A 364 36.67 7.33 -11.50
CA ALA A 364 35.62 6.82 -10.62
C ALA A 364 34.60 7.91 -10.23
N THR A 365 35.06 9.14 -9.99
CA THR A 365 34.19 10.27 -9.65
C THR A 365 33.22 10.59 -10.78
N GLU A 366 33.71 10.64 -12.02
CA GLU A 366 32.88 10.91 -13.19
C GLU A 366 31.90 9.77 -13.47
N LEU A 367 32.35 8.52 -13.32
CA LEU A 367 31.49 7.33 -13.43
C LEU A 367 30.34 7.39 -12.43
N TYR A 368 30.61 7.65 -11.14
CA TYR A 368 29.56 7.77 -10.12
C TYR A 368 28.61 8.94 -10.43
N THR A 369 29.15 10.08 -10.85
CA THR A 369 28.36 11.27 -11.15
C THR A 369 27.42 11.03 -12.32
N LYS A 370 27.92 10.50 -13.45
CA LYS A 370 27.11 10.24 -14.64
C LYS A 370 26.08 9.14 -14.39
N THR A 371 26.50 8.05 -13.73
CA THR A 371 25.62 6.94 -13.38
C THR A 371 24.42 7.41 -12.55
N ARG A 372 24.69 8.12 -11.45
CA ARG A 372 23.63 8.57 -10.53
C ARG A 372 22.78 9.69 -11.13
N SER A 373 23.38 10.60 -11.90
CA SER A 373 22.65 11.69 -12.55
C SER A 373 21.66 11.20 -13.60
N ALA A 374 22.02 10.13 -14.35
CA ALA A 374 21.14 9.52 -15.33
C ALA A 374 20.13 8.54 -14.71
N GLY A 375 20.56 7.76 -13.71
CA GLY A 375 19.74 6.72 -13.09
C GLY A 375 18.55 7.23 -12.27
N PHE A 376 18.65 8.43 -11.70
CA PHE A 376 17.65 9.00 -10.79
C PHE A 376 16.91 10.20 -11.37
N ASN A 377 15.60 10.27 -11.14
CA ASN A 377 14.77 11.42 -11.45
C ASN A 377 15.04 12.58 -10.47
N ASP A 378 14.40 13.73 -10.73
CA ASP A 378 14.63 14.95 -9.94
C ASP A 378 14.09 14.85 -8.50
N VAL A 379 13.05 14.05 -8.25
CA VAL A 379 12.53 13.80 -6.90
C VAL A 379 13.58 13.08 -6.05
N VAL A 380 14.16 12.00 -6.57
CA VAL A 380 15.19 11.22 -5.85
C VAL A 380 16.46 12.05 -5.66
N LYS A 381 16.93 12.74 -6.72
CA LYS A 381 18.12 13.61 -6.63
C LYS A 381 17.91 14.76 -5.63
N GLY A 382 16.73 15.37 -5.63
CA GLY A 382 16.36 16.44 -4.69
C GLY A 382 16.46 15.96 -3.24
N ARG A 383 15.85 14.82 -2.91
CA ARG A 383 15.90 14.23 -1.56
C ARG A 383 17.33 13.84 -1.14
N ILE A 384 18.16 13.34 -2.06
CA ILE A 384 19.58 13.05 -1.79
C ILE A 384 20.34 14.35 -1.44
N LEU A 385 20.17 15.40 -2.24
CA LEU A 385 20.84 16.68 -2.04
C LEU A 385 20.43 17.30 -0.69
N THR A 386 19.13 17.39 -0.44
CA THR A 386 18.57 17.93 0.81
C THR A 386 18.99 17.09 2.02
N GLY A 387 19.03 15.77 1.88
CA GLY A 387 19.47 14.86 2.95
C GLY A 387 20.94 15.07 3.32
N ASN A 388 21.82 15.20 2.32
CA ASN A 388 23.22 15.53 2.56
C ASN A 388 23.37 16.88 3.26
N PHE A 389 22.57 17.89 2.87
CA PHE A 389 22.57 19.19 3.54
C PHE A 389 22.18 19.08 5.03
N PHE A 390 21.12 18.34 5.36
CA PHE A 390 20.72 18.13 6.77
C PHE A 390 21.73 17.33 7.59
N LEU A 391 22.55 16.49 6.93
CA LEU A 391 23.55 15.65 7.56
C LEU A 391 24.94 16.29 7.67
N LEU A 392 25.14 17.50 7.13
CA LEU A 392 26.36 18.28 7.39
C LEU A 392 26.54 18.51 8.88
N GLN A 393 27.78 18.47 9.36
CA GLN A 393 28.11 18.60 10.80
C GLN A 393 27.48 19.84 11.43
N GLU A 394 27.49 20.98 10.73
CA GLU A 394 26.91 22.25 11.17
C GLU A 394 25.37 22.25 11.24
N ASN A 395 24.72 21.40 10.44
CA ASN A 395 23.26 21.33 10.31
C ASN A 395 22.62 20.19 11.10
N TYR A 396 23.40 19.15 11.44
CA TYR A 396 22.92 17.88 11.98
C TYR A 396 22.01 18.04 13.21
N GLU A 397 22.44 18.86 14.18
CA GLU A 397 21.69 19.13 15.41
C GLU A 397 20.38 19.89 15.13
N GLN A 398 20.43 20.87 14.22
CA GLN A 398 19.30 21.73 13.90
C GLN A 398 18.19 21.01 13.13
N TYR A 399 18.55 20.06 12.26
CA TYR A 399 17.59 19.37 11.39
C TYR A 399 17.34 17.94 11.86
N TYR A 400 18.32 17.05 11.76
CA TYR A 400 18.12 15.62 12.01
C TYR A 400 17.77 15.33 13.48
N VAL A 401 18.57 15.83 14.43
CA VAL A 401 18.32 15.62 15.86
C VAL A 401 17.01 16.30 16.29
N LYS A 402 16.71 17.49 15.76
CA LYS A 402 15.45 18.17 16.04
C LYS A 402 14.25 17.39 15.51
N ALA A 403 14.32 16.84 14.30
CA ALA A 403 13.28 16.00 13.73
C ALA A 403 13.09 14.71 14.56
N MET A 404 14.16 14.07 15.00
CA MET A 404 14.07 12.89 15.90
C MET A 404 13.39 13.23 17.24
N LYS A 405 13.71 14.39 17.84
CA LYS A 405 13.02 14.87 19.07
C LYS A 405 11.52 15.11 18.82
N LEU A 406 11.17 15.70 17.67
CA LEU A 406 9.78 15.94 17.30
C LEU A 406 9.01 14.64 17.02
N ARG A 407 9.64 13.66 16.37
CA ARG A 407 9.09 12.31 16.21
C ARG A 407 8.73 11.68 17.55
N ARG A 408 9.57 11.87 18.57
CA ARG A 408 9.27 11.40 19.94
C ARG A 408 7.98 12.03 20.48
N LEU A 409 7.83 13.35 20.32
CA LEU A 409 6.60 14.05 20.75
C LEU A 409 5.35 13.53 20.02
N ILE A 410 5.45 13.27 18.71
CA ILE A 410 4.36 12.66 17.92
C ILE A 410 4.00 11.28 18.48
N SER A 411 5.00 10.45 18.81
CA SER A 411 4.76 9.14 19.43
C SER A 411 4.11 9.27 20.81
N GLU A 412 4.61 10.19 21.65
CA GLU A 412 4.09 10.45 23.00
C GLU A 412 2.63 10.93 22.97
N ASP A 413 2.17 11.57 21.89
CA ASP A 413 0.76 11.94 21.74
C ASP A 413 -0.14 10.71 21.58
N PHE A 414 0.29 9.72 20.78
CA PHE A 414 -0.43 8.46 20.67
C PHE A 414 -0.42 7.69 22.00
N ASP A 415 0.73 7.61 22.68
CA ASP A 415 0.83 6.94 23.98
C ASP A 415 -0.17 7.52 24.99
N LYS A 416 -0.28 8.86 25.08
CA LYS A 416 -1.26 9.53 25.96
C LYS A 416 -2.70 9.19 25.60
N VAL A 417 -3.02 9.06 24.32
CA VAL A 417 -4.36 8.67 23.87
C VAL A 417 -4.66 7.24 24.31
N TRP A 418 -3.74 6.30 24.10
CA TRP A 418 -3.91 4.91 24.50
C TRP A 418 -4.04 4.77 26.02
N ASP A 419 -3.21 5.49 26.79
CA ASP A 419 -3.27 5.55 28.26
C ASP A 419 -4.58 6.14 28.79
N SER A 420 -5.35 6.83 27.95
CA SER A 420 -6.66 7.42 28.28
C SER A 420 -7.86 6.48 28.07
N ASN A 421 -7.60 5.17 27.92
CA ASN A 421 -8.59 4.12 27.62
C ASN A 421 -9.30 4.34 26.27
N VAL A 422 -8.54 4.70 25.24
CA VAL A 422 -9.00 4.71 23.85
C VAL A 422 -8.45 3.47 23.15
N ASP A 423 -9.32 2.66 22.58
CA ASP A 423 -8.95 1.41 21.92
C ASP A 423 -8.49 1.64 20.48
N LEU A 424 -9.13 2.59 19.79
CA LEU A 424 -8.93 2.88 18.38
C LEU A 424 -9.09 4.35 18.08
N LEU A 425 -8.44 4.83 17.02
CA LEU A 425 -8.72 6.13 16.43
C LEU A 425 -9.44 5.95 15.10
N LEU A 426 -10.48 6.76 14.86
CA LEU A 426 -11.13 6.87 13.56
C LEU A 426 -10.75 8.22 12.94
N THR A 427 -10.11 8.19 11.77
CA THR A 427 -9.68 9.39 11.04
C THR A 427 -10.03 9.28 9.56
N PRO A 428 -10.02 10.39 8.79
CA PRO A 428 -9.94 10.31 7.34
C PRO A 428 -8.64 9.61 6.90
N THR A 429 -8.64 8.97 5.72
CA THR A 429 -7.39 8.48 5.10
C THR A 429 -6.79 9.54 4.18
N THR A 430 -7.64 10.21 3.39
CA THR A 430 -7.27 11.28 2.45
C THR A 430 -8.21 12.46 2.64
N LEU A 431 -7.79 13.67 2.24
CA LEU A 431 -8.58 14.89 2.43
C LEU A 431 -9.74 15.03 1.42
N SER A 432 -9.65 14.37 0.26
CA SER A 432 -10.66 14.35 -0.79
C SER A 432 -10.77 12.97 -1.43
N ASP A 433 -11.67 12.84 -2.42
CA ASP A 433 -11.55 11.79 -3.42
C ASP A 433 -10.29 11.97 -4.28
N ALA A 434 -9.99 10.98 -5.14
CA ALA A 434 -8.78 10.98 -5.96
C ALA A 434 -8.70 12.23 -6.85
N PRO A 435 -7.64 13.06 -6.74
CA PRO A 435 -7.44 14.20 -7.62
C PRO A 435 -7.32 13.79 -9.09
N THR A 436 -7.68 14.69 -9.99
CA THR A 436 -7.30 14.51 -11.40
C THR A 436 -5.79 14.71 -11.56
N TYR A 437 -5.20 14.11 -12.59
CA TYR A 437 -3.78 14.30 -12.91
C TYR A 437 -3.44 15.78 -13.10
N ASP A 438 -4.24 16.52 -13.86
CA ASP A 438 -4.03 17.95 -14.12
C ASP A 438 -4.01 18.79 -12.84
N GLU A 439 -4.91 18.52 -11.88
CA GLU A 439 -4.90 19.16 -10.56
C GLU A 439 -3.67 18.75 -9.74
N PHE A 440 -3.27 17.48 -9.84
CA PHE A 440 -2.16 16.93 -9.08
C PHE A 440 -0.81 17.52 -9.51
N VAL A 441 -0.58 17.72 -10.81
CA VAL A 441 0.72 18.23 -11.29
C VAL A 441 0.91 19.74 -11.10
N LEU A 442 -0.09 20.46 -10.56
CA LEU A 442 0.04 21.88 -10.21
C LEU A 442 1.02 22.12 -9.04
N LEU A 443 1.30 21.08 -8.26
CA LEU A 443 2.22 21.13 -7.13
C LEU A 443 3.38 20.16 -7.35
N ASP A 444 4.54 20.50 -6.80
CA ASP A 444 5.68 19.59 -6.78
C ASP A 444 5.42 18.37 -5.86
N ASN A 445 6.28 17.34 -6.00
CA ASN A 445 6.18 16.10 -5.24
C ASN A 445 6.15 16.32 -3.72
N GLN A 446 6.92 17.27 -3.19
CA GLN A 446 6.97 17.51 -1.74
C GLN A 446 5.64 18.09 -1.23
N ARG A 447 5.10 19.10 -1.92
CA ARG A 447 3.82 19.72 -1.59
C ARG A 447 2.66 18.75 -1.76
N GLN A 448 2.72 17.89 -2.78
CA GLN A 448 1.76 16.79 -2.89
C GLN A 448 1.82 15.85 -1.70
N CYS A 449 3.00 15.35 -1.31
CA CYS A 449 3.11 14.50 -0.11
C CYS A 449 2.56 15.19 1.15
N ILE A 450 2.76 16.51 1.30
CA ILE A 450 2.20 17.29 2.43
C ILE A 450 0.68 17.18 2.52
N ILE A 451 -0.01 17.24 1.38
CA ILE A 451 -1.48 17.18 1.32
C ILE A 451 -1.97 15.74 1.37
N GLN A 452 -1.38 14.87 0.54
CA GLN A 452 -1.86 13.51 0.30
C GLN A 452 -1.61 12.57 1.47
N ASP A 453 -0.51 12.77 2.20
CA ASP A 453 -0.10 11.91 3.30
C ASP A 453 -0.41 12.51 4.68
N TYR A 454 -1.05 13.68 4.74
CA TYR A 454 -1.32 14.40 6.00
C TYR A 454 -1.94 13.47 7.06
N CYS A 455 -3.03 12.77 6.70
CA CYS A 455 -3.75 11.91 7.63
C CYS A 455 -3.06 10.57 7.93
N THR A 456 -2.16 10.12 7.05
CA THR A 456 -1.55 8.79 7.13
C THR A 456 -0.19 8.79 7.81
N GLN A 457 0.59 9.86 7.64
CA GLN A 457 1.98 9.95 8.08
C GLN A 457 2.17 9.74 9.60
N PRO A 458 1.31 10.29 10.49
CA PRO A 458 1.49 10.14 11.94
C PRO A 458 1.61 8.68 12.41
N ALA A 459 0.88 7.75 11.77
CA ALA A 459 0.95 6.33 12.12
C ALA A 459 2.35 5.71 11.87
N ASN A 460 3.07 6.15 10.83
CA ASN A 460 4.45 5.68 10.58
C ASN A 460 5.44 6.29 11.57
N MET A 461 5.22 7.53 12.00
CA MET A 461 6.06 8.17 13.03
C MET A 461 6.03 7.40 14.34
N ALA A 462 4.83 7.00 14.77
CA ALA A 462 4.59 6.26 16.00
C ALA A 462 4.77 4.73 15.85
N GLY A 463 4.95 4.21 14.63
CA GLY A 463 5.14 2.78 14.39
C GLY A 463 3.89 1.91 14.62
N ILE A 464 2.71 2.51 14.74
CA ILE A 464 1.44 1.85 15.10
C ILE A 464 0.72 1.29 13.88
N PRO A 465 -0.09 0.21 14.00
CA PRO A 465 -0.85 -0.32 12.89
C PRO A 465 -2.01 0.60 12.47
N ALA A 466 -2.30 0.65 11.17
CA ALA A 466 -3.40 1.44 10.62
C ALA A 466 -4.00 0.76 9.37
N VAL A 467 -5.32 0.85 9.18
CA VAL A 467 -6.03 0.24 8.05
C VAL A 467 -6.96 1.26 7.38
N ASN A 468 -6.90 1.33 6.05
CA ASN A 468 -7.88 2.04 5.22
C ASN A 468 -9.09 1.15 4.93
N ILE A 469 -10.29 1.72 4.99
CA ILE A 469 -11.57 1.06 4.73
C ILE A 469 -12.40 1.93 3.79
N PRO A 470 -12.82 1.41 2.61
CA PRO A 470 -13.66 2.15 1.69
C PRO A 470 -15.11 2.19 2.20
N ILE A 471 -15.72 3.38 2.20
CA ILE A 471 -17.03 3.60 2.83
C ILE A 471 -18.14 3.76 1.79
N LYS A 472 -17.94 4.67 0.83
CA LYS A 472 -18.91 4.98 -0.23
C LYS A 472 -18.24 5.67 -1.41
N LEU A 473 -19.00 5.93 -2.47
CA LEU A 473 -18.55 6.77 -3.57
C LEU A 473 -18.91 8.25 -3.34
N SER A 474 -18.07 9.15 -3.83
CA SER A 474 -18.34 10.58 -3.95
C SER A 474 -19.38 10.85 -5.03
N LYS A 475 -19.86 12.09 -5.11
CA LYS A 475 -20.72 12.55 -6.21
C LYS A 475 -20.08 12.39 -7.59
N LYS A 476 -18.75 12.31 -7.66
CA LYS A 476 -17.99 12.06 -8.89
C LYS A 476 -17.85 10.57 -9.22
N GLY A 477 -18.38 9.67 -8.38
CA GLY A 477 -18.24 8.23 -8.54
C GLY A 477 -16.85 7.70 -8.15
N LEU A 478 -16.13 8.42 -7.29
CA LEU A 478 -14.79 8.04 -6.81
C LEU A 478 -14.84 7.55 -5.36
N PRO A 479 -13.98 6.62 -4.94
CA PRO A 479 -13.97 6.12 -3.58
C PRO A 479 -13.72 7.21 -2.52
N LEU A 480 -14.47 7.12 -1.42
CA LEU A 480 -14.25 7.83 -0.17
C LEU A 480 -14.00 6.80 0.92
N SER A 481 -12.89 6.97 1.65
CA SER A 481 -12.43 5.99 2.64
C SER A 481 -12.09 6.66 3.97
N LEU A 482 -12.14 5.88 5.03
CA LEU A 482 -11.67 6.25 6.36
C LEU A 482 -10.58 5.29 6.82
N GLN A 483 -9.91 5.69 7.89
CA GLN A 483 -8.80 4.98 8.49
C GLN A 483 -9.10 4.66 9.96
N LEU A 484 -8.75 3.45 10.36
CA LEU A 484 -8.60 3.10 11.77
C LEU A 484 -7.11 3.02 12.12
N MET A 485 -6.75 3.47 13.32
CA MET A 485 -5.44 3.21 13.94
C MET A 485 -5.65 2.53 15.29
N ALA A 486 -4.75 1.61 15.65
CA ALA A 486 -4.77 0.93 16.93
C ALA A 486 -3.42 1.06 17.65
N PRO A 487 -3.33 0.73 18.95
CA PRO A 487 -2.05 0.55 19.62
C PRO A 487 -1.17 -0.51 18.93
N PRO A 488 0.16 -0.49 19.16
CA PRO A 488 1.06 -1.51 18.63
C PRO A 488 0.59 -2.93 18.96
N LEU A 489 0.72 -3.84 17.99
CA LEU A 489 0.36 -5.26 18.09
C LEU A 489 -1.13 -5.55 18.34
N GLN A 490 -2.02 -4.61 18.02
CA GLN A 490 -3.48 -4.76 18.11
C GLN A 490 -4.15 -4.99 16.73
N GLU A 491 -3.45 -5.58 15.76
CA GLU A 491 -3.99 -5.86 14.41
C GLU A 491 -5.29 -6.69 14.46
N LYS A 492 -5.42 -7.60 15.44
CA LYS A 492 -6.65 -8.37 15.62
C LYS A 492 -7.84 -7.49 15.94
N CYS A 493 -7.71 -6.59 16.91
CA CYS A 493 -8.76 -5.63 17.26
C CYS A 493 -9.04 -4.70 16.05
N LEU A 494 -7.98 -4.13 15.49
CA LEU A 494 -8.04 -3.22 14.34
C LEU A 494 -8.82 -3.83 13.16
N LEU A 495 -8.48 -5.04 12.73
CA LEU A 495 -9.13 -5.70 11.60
C LEU A 495 -10.52 -6.24 11.97
N THR A 496 -10.77 -6.61 13.22
CA THR A 496 -12.12 -6.97 13.67
C THR A 496 -13.08 -5.78 13.56
N VAL A 497 -12.66 -4.59 13.99
CA VAL A 497 -13.49 -3.38 13.85
C VAL A 497 -13.55 -2.91 12.39
N ALA A 498 -12.48 -3.05 11.63
CA ALA A 498 -12.51 -2.78 10.20
C ALA A 498 -13.55 -3.65 9.47
N LYS A 499 -13.63 -4.94 9.82
CA LYS A 499 -14.66 -5.85 9.27
C LYS A 499 -16.06 -5.39 9.63
N TRP A 500 -16.27 -4.96 10.88
CA TRP A 500 -17.56 -4.43 11.32
C TRP A 500 -17.97 -3.21 10.49
N ILE A 501 -17.05 -2.26 10.25
CA ILE A 501 -17.31 -1.10 9.39
C ILE A 501 -17.64 -1.58 7.97
N GLU A 502 -16.84 -2.50 7.41
CA GLU A 502 -17.06 -3.06 6.06
C GLU A 502 -18.46 -3.68 5.90
N ASP A 503 -18.99 -4.35 6.92
CA ASP A 503 -20.35 -4.92 6.91
C ASP A 503 -21.46 -3.87 7.05
N CYS A 504 -21.20 -2.77 7.77
CA CYS A 504 -22.17 -1.71 7.97
C CYS A 504 -22.29 -0.75 6.78
N VAL A 505 -21.20 -0.57 6.03
CA VAL A 505 -21.14 0.41 4.93
C VAL A 505 -21.50 -0.22 3.60
N ARG A 506 -21.93 0.61 2.65
CA ARG A 506 -22.39 0.18 1.32
C ARG A 506 -21.41 0.61 0.24
N PHE A 507 -20.15 0.23 0.38
CA PHE A 507 -19.20 0.45 -0.70
C PHE A 507 -19.52 -0.48 -1.88
N PRO A 508 -19.71 0.04 -3.10
CA PRO A 508 -20.16 -0.78 -4.22
C PRO A 508 -19.07 -1.75 -4.68
N LYS A 509 -19.48 -3.01 -4.88
CA LYS A 509 -18.64 -4.04 -5.48
C LYS A 509 -18.84 -4.05 -6.99
N ILE A 510 -17.76 -4.29 -7.71
CA ILE A 510 -17.74 -4.36 -9.17
C ILE A 510 -17.44 -5.79 -9.64
N GLN A 511 -17.82 -6.13 -10.87
CA GLN A 511 -17.52 -7.41 -11.49
C GLN A 511 -17.27 -7.23 -12.99
N LEU A 512 -16.48 -8.12 -13.58
CA LEU A 512 -16.19 -8.11 -15.01
C LEU A 512 -17.43 -8.51 -15.82
N LYS A 513 -17.64 -7.85 -16.96
CA LYS A 513 -18.64 -8.19 -17.98
C LYS A 513 -18.35 -9.51 -18.70
#